data_AF-A0A951W4B7-F1
#
_entry.id   AF-A0A951W4B7-F1
#
_cell.length_a   1.000
_cell.length_b   1.000
_cell.length_c   1.000
_cell.angle_alpha   90.00
_cell.angle_beta   90.00
_cell.angle_gamma   90.00
#
_symmetry.space_group_name_H-M   'P 1'
#
loop_
_entity.id
_entity.type
_entity.pdbx_description
1 polymer ?
#
loop_
_entity_poly.entity_id
_entity_poly.type
_entity_poly.pdbx_seq_one_letter_code
_entity_poly.pdbx_strand_id
1 'polypeptide(L)'
;MSDESDYLREKDPMRLCPECRMPISILANRCRYCGVTVGKPRKEIETLTVQDLGGENASNYTVSGNVMEALQSFMTEEQAAQETQAREREAAKSKWFKRRSADGKNGEQAASASLPPLDSAHSGLSSLDGPIGPSGHRSTSMPKKPDYAIGRKLFMVAGIMAGLVLLFLGTSFAWARIKEYNAGKNPQAFVYPNRALEMLAGGRPVTEALDDALEALKHNDTPENRAILEKVRIRVVEDVETRLNCVPFSTADMDSASALINRAGLRDTDTRIIKAMEKVNREMAYFKFVLTGINQEAGTATFRLNNPNLAEREQTVSEGELLQERFIVKKIGQNFVRLEDVKVTSPAGSPRTLMARVMSPVAAN
;
A
#
# COMPACT_ATOMS: atom_id res chain seq x y z
N MET A 1 10.28 -8.86 -30.05
CA MET A 1 10.95 -7.78 -29.30
C MET A 1 10.06 -6.55 -29.36
N SER A 2 9.00 -6.50 -28.53
CA SER A 2 8.09 -5.34 -28.48
C SER A 2 7.08 -5.37 -27.31
N ASP A 3 7.31 -6.14 -26.23
CA ASP A 3 6.34 -6.28 -25.12
C ASP A 3 6.92 -5.86 -23.74
N GLU A 4 8.20 -5.48 -23.68
CA GLU A 4 8.91 -5.19 -22.41
C GLU A 4 8.95 -3.68 -22.06
N SER A 5 8.37 -2.82 -22.90
CA SER A 5 8.37 -1.36 -22.73
C SER A 5 7.13 -0.79 -22.02
N ASP A 6 6.09 -1.58 -21.79
CA ASP A 6 4.82 -1.09 -21.22
C ASP A 6 4.73 -1.16 -19.69
N TYR A 7 5.59 -1.95 -19.03
CA TYR A 7 5.52 -2.17 -17.57
C TYR A 7 6.21 -1.09 -16.70
N LEU A 8 6.89 -0.11 -17.30
CA LEU A 8 7.51 1.02 -16.59
C LEU A 8 6.94 2.39 -16.97
N ARG A 9 5.80 2.42 -17.69
CA ARG A 9 4.99 3.63 -17.81
C ARG A 9 3.99 3.68 -16.65
N GLU A 10 4.44 4.28 -15.57
CA GLU A 10 3.58 5.01 -14.64
C GLU A 10 2.53 5.78 -15.47
N LYS A 11 1.24 5.57 -15.19
CA LYS A 11 0.16 5.99 -16.10
C LYS A 11 0.13 7.51 -16.18
N ASP A 12 0.76 8.06 -17.23
CA ASP A 12 0.74 9.50 -17.57
C ASP A 12 -0.69 10.04 -17.38
N PRO A 13 -0.90 11.03 -16.48
CA PRO A 13 -2.24 11.50 -16.20
C PRO A 13 -2.85 12.09 -17.48
N MET A 14 -4.08 11.66 -17.76
CA MET A 14 -4.80 11.94 -19.00
C MET A 14 -5.78 13.09 -18.81
N ARG A 15 -5.87 13.96 -19.82
CA ARG A 15 -6.91 15.00 -19.96
C ARG A 15 -7.71 14.80 -21.24
N LEU A 16 -8.90 15.37 -21.31
CA LEU A 16 -9.67 15.39 -22.56
C LEU A 16 -9.18 16.52 -23.47
N CYS A 17 -9.11 16.27 -24.78
CA CYS A 17 -8.90 17.31 -25.76
C CYS A 17 -10.12 18.27 -25.79
N PRO A 18 -9.94 19.60 -25.77
CA PRO A 18 -11.06 20.54 -25.76
C PRO A 18 -11.96 20.44 -27.00
N GLU A 19 -11.39 20.12 -28.17
CA GLU A 19 -12.13 19.99 -29.43
C GLU A 19 -12.82 18.62 -29.59
N CYS A 20 -12.02 17.55 -29.63
CA CYS A 20 -12.54 16.22 -29.98
C CYS A 20 -12.91 15.34 -28.78
N ARG A 21 -12.71 15.81 -27.54
CA ARG A 21 -12.96 15.08 -26.27
C ARG A 21 -12.27 13.71 -26.15
N MET A 22 -11.32 13.38 -27.02
CA MET A 22 -10.50 12.18 -26.88
C MET A 22 -9.44 12.35 -25.79
N PRO A 23 -9.07 11.27 -25.06
CA PRO A 23 -8.04 11.32 -24.02
C PRO A 23 -6.66 11.57 -24.63
N ILE A 24 -5.94 12.53 -24.09
CA ILE A 24 -4.55 12.89 -24.43
C ILE A 24 -3.77 13.07 -23.13
N SER A 25 -2.45 12.85 -23.13
CA SER A 25 -1.66 13.09 -21.91
C SER A 25 -1.71 14.57 -21.51
N ILE A 26 -1.63 14.87 -20.21
CA ILE A 26 -1.63 16.26 -19.71
C ILE A 26 -0.53 17.10 -20.38
N LEU A 27 0.64 16.50 -20.59
CA LEU A 27 1.81 17.13 -21.22
C LEU A 27 1.73 17.24 -22.76
N ALA A 28 0.70 16.68 -23.41
CA ALA A 28 0.53 16.79 -24.85
C ALA A 28 0.23 18.24 -25.27
N ASN A 29 1.03 18.77 -26.20
CA ASN A 29 0.82 20.08 -26.85
C ASN A 29 0.05 19.97 -28.18
N ARG A 30 -0.26 18.76 -28.64
CA ARG A 30 -1.01 18.48 -29.86
C ARG A 30 -1.86 17.22 -29.66
N CYS A 31 -3.12 17.25 -30.08
CA CYS A 31 -3.97 16.08 -30.01
C CYS A 31 -3.56 15.05 -31.07
N ARG A 32 -3.38 13.78 -30.68
CA ARG A 32 -3.11 12.67 -31.62
C ARG A 32 -4.30 12.35 -32.53
N TYR A 33 -5.52 12.67 -32.12
CA TYR A 33 -6.75 12.31 -32.82
C TYR A 33 -7.20 13.39 -33.81
N CYS A 34 -7.36 14.65 -33.37
CA CYS A 34 -7.79 15.75 -34.25
C CYS A 34 -6.66 16.63 -34.79
N GLY A 35 -5.40 16.41 -34.38
CA GLY A 35 -4.24 17.16 -34.87
C GLY A 35 -4.14 18.62 -34.39
N VAL A 36 -5.14 19.14 -33.67
CA VAL A 36 -5.16 20.51 -33.13
C VAL A 36 -4.09 20.68 -32.05
N THR A 37 -3.39 21.82 -32.08
CA THR A 37 -2.46 22.26 -31.02
C THR A 37 -3.25 22.66 -29.78
N VAL A 38 -3.03 21.95 -28.69
CA VAL A 38 -3.65 22.23 -27.40
C VAL A 38 -2.66 23.00 -26.54
N GLY A 39 -3.11 24.08 -25.90
CA GLY A 39 -2.25 24.88 -25.02
C GLY A 39 -1.61 24.03 -23.91
N LYS A 40 -0.38 24.40 -23.52
CA LYS A 40 0.25 23.87 -22.31
C LYS A 40 -0.70 24.11 -21.12
N PRO A 41 -1.01 23.09 -20.30
CA PRO A 41 -1.76 23.33 -19.08
C PRO A 41 -0.98 24.36 -18.24
N ARG A 42 -1.68 25.37 -17.73
CA ARG A 42 -1.11 26.20 -16.67
C ARG A 42 -0.85 25.25 -15.50
N LYS A 43 0.39 25.20 -14.99
CA LYS A 43 0.68 24.45 -13.77
C LYS A 43 -0.23 25.05 -12.70
N GLU A 44 -1.20 24.29 -12.23
CA GLU A 44 -2.02 24.70 -11.09
C GLU A 44 -1.06 24.93 -9.93
N ILE A 45 -1.25 26.04 -9.22
CA ILE A 45 -0.41 26.38 -8.09
C ILE A 45 -0.77 25.39 -7.00
N GLU A 46 0.07 24.37 -6.85
CA GLU A 46 -0.02 23.33 -5.82
C GLU A 46 -0.07 24.03 -4.45
N THR A 47 -1.30 24.23 -3.97
CA THR A 47 -1.58 24.83 -2.67
C THR A 47 -1.51 23.71 -1.64
N LEU A 48 -0.27 23.35 -1.30
CA LEU A 48 0.04 22.38 -0.25
C LEU A 48 -0.71 22.78 1.02
N THR A 49 -1.60 21.92 1.48
CA THR A 49 -2.33 22.15 2.72
C THR A 49 -1.41 21.84 3.90
N VAL A 50 -1.75 22.34 5.08
CA VAL A 50 -0.94 22.10 6.29
C VAL A 50 -0.83 20.59 6.61
N GLN A 51 -1.78 19.78 6.15
CA GLN A 51 -1.75 18.32 6.25
C GLN A 51 -0.71 17.67 5.32
N ASP A 52 -0.51 18.19 4.11
CA ASP A 52 0.52 17.72 3.17
C ASP A 52 1.94 18.05 3.65
N LEU A 53 2.09 19.08 4.48
CA LEU A 53 3.34 19.48 5.13
C LEU A 53 3.59 18.78 6.49
N GLY A 54 2.82 17.74 6.82
CA GLY A 54 3.00 16.92 8.02
C GLY A 54 2.01 17.19 9.17
N GLY A 55 1.07 18.11 8.98
CA GLY A 55 0.02 18.45 9.95
C GLY A 55 0.52 19.33 11.11
N GLU A 56 -0.43 20.01 11.77
CA GLU A 56 -0.17 20.72 13.01
C GLU A 56 -0.01 19.71 14.17
N ASN A 57 1.16 19.07 14.22
CA ASN A 57 1.58 18.34 15.40
C ASN A 57 1.87 19.34 16.52
N ALA A 58 0.81 19.74 17.23
CA ALA A 58 0.88 20.38 18.54
C ALA A 58 1.36 19.34 19.59
N SER A 59 2.54 18.77 19.35
CA SER A 59 3.29 18.08 20.40
C SER A 59 3.68 19.15 21.43
N ASN A 60 2.98 19.12 22.57
CA ASN A 60 3.43 19.85 23.75
C ASN A 60 4.79 19.26 24.18
N TYR A 61 5.86 19.81 23.62
CA TYR A 61 7.24 19.44 23.89
C TYR A 61 7.60 19.88 25.30
N THR A 62 7.19 19.06 26.27
CA THR A 62 7.61 19.18 27.67
C THR A 62 9.08 18.83 27.74
N VAL A 63 9.92 19.87 27.68
CA VAL A 63 11.36 19.75 27.92
C VAL A 63 11.52 19.06 29.29
N SER A 64 12.08 17.85 29.31
CA SER A 64 12.35 17.14 30.56
C SER A 64 13.26 17.99 31.44
N GLY A 65 12.89 18.22 32.71
CA GLY A 65 13.54 19.20 33.59
C GLY A 65 15.07 19.12 33.63
N ASN A 66 15.63 17.91 33.58
CA ASN A 66 17.06 17.65 33.55
C ASN A 66 17.81 18.35 32.39
N VAL A 67 17.15 18.60 31.25
CA VAL A 67 17.76 19.32 30.10
C VAL A 67 17.80 20.82 30.34
N MET A 68 16.78 21.38 31.02
CA MET A 68 16.81 22.78 31.44
C MET A 68 17.85 23.02 32.53
N GLU A 69 17.97 22.10 33.50
CA GLU A 69 19.00 22.15 34.54
C GLU A 69 20.41 22.07 33.94
N ALA A 70 20.65 21.16 32.98
CA ALA A 70 21.93 21.04 32.27
C ALA A 70 22.28 22.29 31.42
N LEU A 71 21.29 22.92 30.79
CA LEU A 71 21.49 24.20 30.09
C LEU A 71 21.80 25.34 31.07
N GLN A 72 21.11 25.38 32.21
CA GLN A 72 21.34 26.40 33.22
C GLN A 72 22.73 26.24 33.87
N SER A 73 23.16 25.00 34.17
CA SER A 73 24.50 24.73 34.69
C SER A 73 25.58 25.14 33.69
N PHE A 74 25.40 24.83 32.40
CA PHE A 74 26.33 25.23 31.35
C PHE A 74 26.44 26.76 31.22
N MET A 75 25.32 27.49 31.25
CA MET A 75 25.36 28.96 31.24
C MET A 75 26.07 29.55 32.47
N THR A 76 25.87 28.97 33.65
CA THR A 76 26.59 29.43 34.86
C THR A 76 28.09 29.10 34.81
N GLU A 77 28.46 27.97 34.19
CA GLU A 77 29.86 27.59 33.99
C GLU A 77 30.56 28.52 32.97
N GLU A 78 29.91 28.86 31.85
CA GLU A 78 30.44 29.87 30.92
C GLU A 78 30.60 31.25 31.57
N GLN A 79 29.63 31.69 32.39
CA GLN A 79 29.75 32.97 33.09
C GLN A 79 30.92 32.96 34.08
N ALA A 80 31.10 31.88 34.85
CA ALA A 80 32.26 31.71 35.73
C ALA A 80 33.59 31.64 34.94
N ALA A 81 33.61 30.98 33.78
CA ALA A 81 34.76 30.95 32.88
C ALA A 81 35.09 32.33 32.30
N GLN A 82 34.10 33.16 31.98
CA GLN A 82 34.30 34.53 31.54
C GLN A 82 34.80 35.44 32.67
N GLU A 83 34.26 35.33 33.89
CA GLU A 83 34.74 36.08 35.06
C GLU A 83 36.19 35.72 35.43
N THR A 84 36.54 34.43 35.41
CA THR A 84 37.91 33.98 35.66
C THR A 84 38.87 34.48 34.58
N GLN A 85 38.51 34.38 33.29
CA GLN A 85 39.30 34.99 32.21
C GLN A 85 39.41 36.52 32.34
N ALA A 86 38.37 37.22 32.82
CA ALA A 86 38.42 38.65 33.07
C ALA A 86 39.44 38.98 34.18
N ARG A 87 39.38 38.28 35.31
CA ARG A 87 40.35 38.41 36.42
C ARG A 87 41.78 38.05 35.99
N GLU A 88 41.96 37.03 35.15
CA GLU A 88 43.26 36.69 34.58
C GLU A 88 43.79 37.78 33.65
N ARG A 89 42.93 38.40 32.83
CA ARG A 89 43.32 39.54 31.97
C ARG A 89 43.70 40.77 32.79
N GLU A 90 43.03 41.04 33.90
CA GLU A 90 43.42 42.10 34.84
C GLU A 90 44.74 41.79 35.55
N ALA A 91 44.92 40.55 36.03
CA ALA A 91 46.17 40.08 36.60
C ALA A 91 47.34 40.14 35.58
N ALA A 92 47.10 39.79 34.31
CA ALA A 92 48.07 39.89 33.24
C ALA A 92 48.45 41.35 32.92
N LYS A 93 47.47 42.27 32.87
CA LYS A 93 47.72 43.72 32.75
C LYS A 93 48.58 44.23 33.91
N SER A 94 48.32 43.81 35.15
CA SER A 94 49.13 44.18 36.32
C SER A 94 50.58 43.65 36.26
N LYS A 95 50.80 42.51 35.58
CA LYS A 95 52.14 41.91 35.37
C LYS A 95 52.91 42.53 34.21
N TRP A 96 52.23 43.03 33.17
CA TRP A 96 52.87 43.72 32.03
C TRP A 96 53.67 44.95 32.50
N PHE A 97 53.09 45.78 33.36
CA PHE A 97 53.77 46.97 33.89
C PHE A 97 55.00 46.68 34.79
N LYS A 98 55.28 45.40 35.11
CA LYS A 98 56.43 44.99 35.93
C LYS A 98 57.56 44.26 35.18
N ARG A 99 57.47 44.11 33.85
CA ARG A 99 58.49 43.41 33.02
C ARG A 99 58.84 44.15 31.72
N ARG A 100 59.14 45.45 31.79
CA ARG A 100 59.80 46.19 30.70
C ARG A 100 61.26 46.51 31.04
N SER A 101 62.04 45.45 31.24
CA SER A 101 63.51 45.49 31.36
C SER A 101 64.08 44.11 30.97
N ALA A 102 65.11 44.09 30.12
CA ALA A 102 65.65 42.94 29.35
C ALA A 102 64.64 42.32 28.32
N ASP A 103 64.81 42.32 26.98
CA ASP A 103 65.98 42.18 26.08
C ASP A 103 66.57 40.74 26.09
N GLY A 104 66.80 40.01 24.97
CA GLY A 104 66.50 40.22 23.54
C GLY A 104 67.28 39.22 22.62
N LYS A 105 66.85 39.05 21.34
CA LYS A 105 67.54 38.36 20.20
C LYS A 105 67.64 36.81 20.25
N ASN A 106 67.59 36.00 19.16
CA ASN A 106 67.40 36.14 17.68
C ASN A 106 66.76 34.80 17.15
N GLY A 107 66.43 34.53 15.86
CA GLY A 107 66.61 35.21 14.57
C GLY A 107 65.90 34.47 13.38
N GLU A 108 66.48 34.49 12.17
CA GLU A 108 65.92 34.05 10.85
C GLU A 108 66.60 32.77 10.26
N GLN A 109 66.20 32.11 9.14
CA GLN A 109 65.77 32.63 7.82
C GLN A 109 65.08 31.58 6.87
N ALA A 110 64.47 32.10 5.79
CA ALA A 110 63.77 31.54 4.60
C ALA A 110 64.29 30.24 3.89
N ALA A 111 63.73 29.71 2.77
CA ALA A 111 62.36 29.51 2.22
C ALA A 111 62.48 28.97 0.75
N SER A 112 61.67 27.99 0.30
CA SER A 112 61.05 27.90 -1.07
C SER A 112 60.56 26.50 -1.50
N ALA A 113 59.43 26.53 -2.22
CA ALA A 113 58.77 25.54 -3.09
C ALA A 113 59.29 24.08 -3.18
N SER A 114 58.39 23.12 -2.90
CA SER A 114 58.54 21.70 -3.24
C SER A 114 57.25 21.18 -3.90
N LEU A 115 57.32 20.75 -5.15
CA LEU A 115 56.30 19.92 -5.81
C LEU A 115 56.96 18.59 -6.24
N PRO A 116 56.34 17.43 -5.98
CA PRO A 116 56.91 16.14 -6.34
C PRO A 116 56.79 15.85 -7.86
N PRO A 117 57.70 15.04 -8.43
CA PRO A 117 57.70 14.70 -9.86
C PRO A 117 56.54 13.76 -10.22
N LEU A 118 56.06 13.84 -11.47
CA LEU A 118 55.00 12.97 -11.99
C LEU A 118 55.49 11.55 -12.32
N ASP A 119 54.55 10.62 -12.20
CA ASP A 119 54.72 9.18 -12.33
C ASP A 119 54.90 8.73 -13.80
N SER A 120 55.73 7.71 -14.03
CA SER A 120 56.15 7.29 -15.38
C SER A 120 55.12 6.43 -16.13
N ALA A 121 53.98 6.11 -15.50
CA ALA A 121 52.95 5.22 -16.03
C ALA A 121 52.03 5.83 -17.13
N HIS A 122 52.16 7.13 -17.43
CA HIS A 122 51.24 7.83 -18.36
C HIS A 122 51.91 8.45 -19.60
N SER A 123 53.17 8.12 -19.91
CA SER A 123 53.87 8.60 -21.11
C SER A 123 53.39 7.98 -22.44
N GLY A 124 52.51 6.98 -22.39
CA GLY A 124 52.08 6.20 -23.57
C GLY A 124 50.93 6.77 -24.40
N LEU A 125 50.42 7.97 -24.08
CA LEU A 125 49.24 8.57 -24.75
C LEU A 125 49.58 9.76 -25.66
N SER A 126 50.86 10.09 -25.84
CA SER A 126 51.32 11.25 -26.61
C SER A 126 52.18 10.87 -27.83
N SER A 127 51.75 9.85 -28.59
CA SER A 127 52.30 9.54 -29.92
C SER A 127 51.16 9.33 -30.92
N LEU A 128 50.55 10.43 -31.33
CA LEU A 128 49.48 10.49 -32.32
C LEU A 128 49.89 11.48 -33.43
N ASP A 129 50.74 11.02 -34.35
CA ASP A 129 50.93 11.65 -35.65
C ASP A 129 51.31 10.60 -36.72
N GLY A 130 51.01 10.87 -37.99
CA GLY A 130 50.77 9.87 -39.05
C GLY A 130 52.01 9.26 -39.77
N PRO A 131 51.90 8.81 -41.05
CA PRO A 131 50.81 9.01 -42.01
C PRO A 131 50.34 7.76 -42.81
N ILE A 132 49.54 8.02 -43.84
CA ILE A 132 48.77 7.11 -44.70
C ILE A 132 49.63 6.25 -45.64
N GLY A 133 49.27 4.97 -45.82
CA GLY A 133 49.77 4.10 -46.90
C GLY A 133 48.87 2.87 -47.13
N PRO A 134 48.45 2.56 -48.37
CA PRO A 134 47.50 1.47 -48.63
C PRO A 134 48.19 0.11 -48.77
N SER A 135 47.83 -0.87 -47.94
CA SER A 135 48.22 -2.27 -48.13
C SER A 135 46.98 -3.18 -48.18
N GLY A 136 46.70 -3.70 -49.37
CA GLY A 136 45.57 -4.60 -49.57
C GLY A 136 45.86 -6.00 -49.03
N HIS A 137 45.10 -6.44 -48.03
CA HIS A 137 45.13 -7.83 -47.58
C HIS A 137 43.99 -8.65 -48.20
N ARG A 138 44.40 -9.69 -48.93
CA ARG A 138 43.53 -10.63 -49.66
C ARG A 138 42.56 -11.33 -48.70
N SER A 139 41.30 -11.43 -49.11
CA SER A 139 40.31 -12.32 -48.51
C SER A 139 40.69 -13.79 -48.75
N THR A 140 41.35 -14.40 -47.78
CA THR A 140 41.51 -15.87 -47.73
C THR A 140 40.25 -16.47 -47.12
N SER A 141 39.49 -17.21 -47.92
CA SER A 141 38.31 -17.92 -47.44
C SER A 141 38.74 -19.06 -46.51
N MET A 142 38.42 -18.96 -45.22
CA MET A 142 38.55 -20.10 -44.32
C MET A 142 37.44 -21.12 -44.59
N PRO A 143 37.75 -22.43 -44.59
CA PRO A 143 36.73 -23.46 -44.77
C PRO A 143 35.75 -23.44 -43.59
N LYS A 144 34.44 -23.53 -43.90
CA LYS A 144 33.39 -23.64 -42.89
C LYS A 144 33.60 -24.89 -42.04
N LYS A 145 33.92 -24.72 -40.75
CA LYS A 145 33.81 -25.81 -39.77
C LYS A 145 32.31 -26.14 -39.55
N PRO A 146 31.93 -27.41 -39.34
CA PRO A 146 30.54 -27.79 -39.16
C PRO A 146 29.91 -27.14 -37.92
N ASP A 147 28.59 -26.93 -37.97
CA ASP A 147 27.82 -26.11 -37.02
C ASP A 147 27.69 -26.70 -35.60
N TYR A 148 28.76 -26.57 -34.81
CA TYR A 148 28.71 -26.75 -33.35
C TYR A 148 27.95 -25.60 -32.63
N ALA A 149 27.42 -24.62 -33.37
CA ALA A 149 26.72 -23.46 -32.83
C ALA A 149 25.44 -23.83 -32.06
N ILE A 150 24.71 -24.86 -32.50
CA ILE A 150 23.47 -25.32 -31.84
C ILE A 150 23.82 -26.00 -30.50
N GLY A 151 24.79 -26.91 -30.48
CA GLY A 151 25.27 -27.55 -29.26
C GLY A 151 25.78 -26.54 -28.23
N ARG A 152 26.62 -25.59 -28.63
CA ARG A 152 27.16 -24.56 -27.73
C ARG A 152 26.07 -23.64 -27.14
N LYS A 153 25.03 -23.33 -27.91
CA LYS A 153 23.86 -22.58 -27.40
C LYS A 153 23.04 -23.40 -26.41
N LEU A 154 22.77 -24.67 -26.69
CA LEU A 154 22.09 -25.59 -25.78
C LEU A 154 22.85 -25.76 -24.46
N PHE A 155 24.18 -25.94 -24.49
CA PHE A 155 25.00 -26.02 -23.28
C PHE A 155 25.00 -24.71 -22.48
N MET A 156 25.02 -23.53 -23.11
CA MET A 156 24.89 -22.27 -22.38
C MET A 156 23.51 -22.09 -21.75
N VAL A 157 22.42 -22.42 -22.45
CA VAL A 157 21.06 -22.36 -21.89
C VAL A 157 20.91 -23.35 -20.72
N ALA A 158 21.39 -24.58 -20.86
CA ALA A 158 21.41 -25.56 -19.78
C ALA A 158 22.23 -25.09 -18.57
N GLY A 159 23.39 -24.47 -18.80
CA GLY A 159 24.22 -23.87 -17.74
C GLY A 159 23.54 -22.71 -17.01
N ILE A 160 22.84 -21.83 -17.74
CA ILE A 160 22.05 -20.74 -17.15
C ILE A 160 20.89 -21.28 -16.32
N MET A 161 20.15 -22.28 -16.84
CA MET A 161 19.05 -22.91 -16.12
C MET A 161 19.52 -23.65 -14.86
N ALA A 162 20.63 -24.39 -14.94
CA ALA A 162 21.24 -25.02 -13.77
C ALA A 162 21.72 -23.97 -12.74
N GLY A 163 22.29 -22.86 -13.22
CA GLY A 163 22.65 -21.71 -12.38
C GLY A 163 21.45 -21.10 -11.67
N LEU A 164 20.33 -20.87 -12.36
CA LEU A 164 19.09 -20.36 -11.77
C LEU A 164 18.48 -21.32 -10.74
N VAL A 165 18.50 -22.63 -11.00
CA VAL A 165 18.04 -23.64 -10.03
C VAL A 165 18.95 -23.66 -8.79
N LEU A 166 20.27 -23.59 -8.96
CA LEU A 166 21.20 -23.50 -7.83
C LEU A 166 21.06 -22.18 -7.06
N LEU A 167 20.74 -21.06 -7.73
CA LEU A 167 20.50 -19.77 -7.10
C LEU A 167 19.17 -19.78 -6.31
N PHE A 168 18.11 -20.41 -6.84
CA PHE A 168 16.85 -20.63 -6.14
C PHE A 168 17.00 -21.55 -4.90
N LEU A 169 17.74 -22.65 -5.03
CA LEU A 169 18.04 -23.56 -3.90
C LEU A 169 18.98 -22.89 -2.87
N GLY A 170 19.97 -22.13 -3.33
CA GLY A 170 20.90 -21.40 -2.46
C GLY A 170 20.22 -20.26 -1.70
N THR A 171 19.33 -19.50 -2.35
CA THR A 171 18.59 -18.41 -1.69
C THR A 171 17.56 -18.93 -0.67
N SER A 172 16.84 -20.02 -0.98
CA SER A 172 15.93 -20.64 -0.02
C SER A 172 16.66 -21.22 1.19
N PHE A 173 17.81 -21.88 1.00
CA PHE A 173 18.66 -22.35 2.11
C PHE A 173 19.27 -21.20 2.93
N ALA A 174 19.78 -20.15 2.28
CA ALA A 174 20.33 -18.98 2.95
C ALA A 174 19.27 -18.25 3.80
N TRP A 175 18.04 -18.10 3.29
CA TRP A 175 16.92 -17.52 4.06
C TRP A 175 16.56 -18.35 5.29
N ALA A 176 16.51 -19.69 5.17
CA ALA A 176 16.28 -20.57 6.31
C ALA A 176 17.39 -20.40 7.38
N ARG A 177 18.66 -20.39 6.96
CA ARG A 177 19.81 -20.25 7.86
C ARG A 177 19.87 -18.87 8.53
N ILE A 178 19.48 -17.79 7.84
CA ILE A 178 19.37 -16.44 8.41
C ILE A 178 18.22 -16.37 9.41
N LYS A 179 17.06 -17.01 9.14
CA LYS A 179 15.94 -17.10 10.09
C LYS A 179 16.37 -17.80 11.38
N GLU A 180 17.12 -18.91 11.28
CA GLU A 180 17.70 -19.62 12.44
C GLU A 180 18.72 -18.78 13.21
N TYR A 181 19.65 -18.11 12.52
CA TYR A 181 20.69 -17.29 13.15
C TYR A 181 20.11 -16.08 13.89
N ASN A 182 19.07 -15.45 13.33
CA ASN A 182 18.34 -14.37 14.00
C ASN A 182 17.49 -14.88 15.18
N ALA A 183 16.87 -16.06 15.07
CA ALA A 183 16.17 -16.68 16.19
C ALA A 183 17.12 -16.99 17.37
N GLY A 184 18.35 -17.43 17.10
CA GLY A 184 19.36 -17.73 18.13
C GLY A 184 19.93 -16.51 18.86
N LYS A 185 19.71 -15.28 18.37
CA LYS A 185 20.24 -14.05 19.01
C LYS A 185 19.32 -13.43 20.08
N ASN A 186 18.07 -13.86 20.17
CA ASN A 186 17.09 -13.35 21.13
C ASN A 186 16.72 -14.42 22.16
N PRO A 187 17.52 -14.63 23.23
CA PRO A 187 17.24 -15.63 24.28
C PRO A 187 15.99 -15.31 25.12
N GLN A 188 15.40 -14.13 24.94
CA GLN A 188 14.03 -13.80 25.38
C GLN A 188 13.26 -13.18 24.20
N ALA A 189 12.99 -13.97 23.16
CA ALA A 189 12.00 -13.59 22.16
C ALA A 189 10.65 -13.36 22.87
N PHE A 190 10.04 -12.19 22.68
CA PHE A 190 8.74 -11.86 23.25
C PHE A 190 7.67 -12.76 22.62
N VAL A 191 7.28 -13.81 23.35
CA VAL A 191 6.20 -14.71 22.95
C VAL A 191 4.88 -14.00 23.20
N TYR A 192 4.31 -13.41 22.14
CA TYR A 192 2.96 -12.86 22.17
C TYR A 192 1.97 -14.01 22.44
N PRO A 193 1.24 -14.01 23.56
CA PRO A 193 0.29 -15.08 23.86
C PRO A 193 -0.94 -14.92 22.95
N ASN A 194 -1.16 -15.89 22.07
CA ASN A 194 -2.32 -15.91 21.18
C ASN A 194 -3.58 -16.22 22.00
N ARG A 195 -4.40 -15.21 22.26
CA ARG A 195 -5.63 -15.30 23.07
C ARG A 195 -6.87 -15.40 22.20
N ALA A 196 -6.75 -15.38 20.87
CA ALA A 196 -7.88 -15.37 19.94
C ALA A 196 -8.93 -16.46 20.23
N LEU A 197 -8.52 -17.69 20.56
CA LEU A 197 -9.47 -18.76 20.93
C LEU A 197 -10.19 -18.48 22.26
N GLU A 198 -9.49 -17.89 23.25
CA GLU A 198 -10.09 -17.46 24.52
C GLU A 198 -11.07 -16.30 24.29
N MET A 199 -10.77 -15.39 23.37
CA MET A 199 -11.67 -14.29 22.99
C MET A 199 -12.96 -14.82 22.36
N LEU A 200 -12.85 -15.81 21.45
CA LEU A 200 -14.02 -16.47 20.86
C LEU A 200 -14.85 -17.23 21.91
N ALA A 201 -14.19 -17.97 22.81
CA ALA A 201 -14.88 -18.70 23.89
C ALA A 201 -15.54 -17.75 24.90
N GLY A 202 -14.93 -16.60 25.18
CA GLY A 202 -15.47 -15.54 26.03
C GLY A 202 -16.54 -14.66 25.37
N GLY A 203 -16.98 -14.97 24.14
CA GLY A 203 -18.04 -14.24 23.45
C GLY A 203 -17.65 -12.83 22.98
N ARG A 204 -16.35 -12.52 22.86
CA ARG A 204 -15.90 -11.24 22.32
C ARG A 204 -16.11 -11.16 20.79
N PRO A 205 -16.18 -9.94 20.20
CA PRO A 205 -16.35 -9.78 18.77
C PRO A 205 -15.30 -10.56 17.98
N VAL A 206 -15.73 -11.35 16.99
CA VAL A 206 -14.85 -12.22 16.19
C VAL A 206 -13.74 -11.42 15.48
N THR A 207 -13.97 -10.14 15.19
CA THR A 207 -12.95 -9.23 14.64
C THR A 207 -11.80 -8.95 15.60
N GLU A 208 -12.04 -8.89 16.92
CA GLU A 208 -10.96 -8.72 17.92
C GLU A 208 -10.11 -9.98 18.03
N ALA A 209 -10.75 -11.17 17.97
CA ALA A 209 -10.05 -12.43 17.89
C ALA A 209 -9.21 -12.56 16.60
N LEU A 210 -9.68 -12.00 15.48
CA LEU A 210 -8.92 -11.95 14.23
C LEU A 210 -7.72 -11.00 14.35
N ASP A 211 -7.92 -9.79 14.88
CA ASP A 211 -6.86 -8.83 15.14
C ASP A 211 -5.75 -9.46 16.05
N ASP A 212 -6.13 -10.15 17.13
CA ASP A 212 -5.20 -10.84 18.05
C ASP A 212 -4.45 -12.02 17.39
N ALA A 213 -5.14 -12.85 16.60
CA ALA A 213 -4.52 -13.98 15.90
C ALA A 213 -3.53 -13.51 14.81
N LEU A 214 -3.84 -12.41 14.12
CA LEU A 214 -2.93 -11.79 13.16
C LEU A 214 -1.71 -11.18 13.85
N GLU A 215 -1.90 -10.50 14.97
CA GLU A 215 -0.80 -9.93 15.77
C GLU A 215 0.12 -11.03 16.32
N ALA A 216 -0.45 -12.11 16.86
CA ALA A 216 0.30 -13.28 17.31
C ALA A 216 1.17 -13.89 16.19
N LEU A 217 0.66 -13.93 14.95
CA LEU A 217 1.41 -14.43 13.79
C LEU A 217 2.56 -13.49 13.36
N LYS A 218 2.40 -12.16 13.49
CA LYS A 218 3.47 -11.19 13.20
C LYS A 218 4.64 -11.35 14.17
N HIS A 219 4.37 -11.51 15.47
CA HIS A 219 5.42 -11.67 16.48
C HIS A 219 6.00 -13.08 16.46
N ASN A 220 5.17 -14.11 16.30
CA ASN A 220 5.54 -15.52 16.44
C ASN A 220 4.90 -16.38 15.34
N ASP A 221 5.59 -16.51 14.20
CA ASP A 221 5.20 -17.35 13.06
C ASP A 221 5.40 -18.85 13.36
N THR A 222 4.51 -19.42 14.18
CA THR A 222 4.47 -20.85 14.53
C THR A 222 3.35 -21.58 13.77
N PRO A 223 3.47 -22.89 13.52
CA PRO A 223 2.39 -23.68 12.90
C PRO A 223 1.10 -23.65 13.74
N GLU A 224 1.22 -23.53 15.06
CA GLU A 224 0.09 -23.40 15.99
C GLU A 224 -0.65 -22.07 15.80
N ASN A 225 0.06 -20.94 15.73
CA ASN A 225 -0.55 -19.63 15.48
C ASN A 225 -1.23 -19.56 14.10
N ARG A 226 -0.65 -20.19 13.07
CA ARG A 226 -1.30 -20.35 11.77
C ARG A 226 -2.61 -21.16 11.86
N ALA A 227 -2.60 -22.26 12.61
CA ALA A 227 -3.79 -23.08 12.82
C ALA A 227 -4.88 -22.38 13.66
N ILE A 228 -4.49 -21.51 14.59
CA ILE A 228 -5.42 -20.65 15.34
C ILE A 228 -6.05 -19.61 14.40
N LEU A 229 -5.25 -18.85 13.65
CA LEU A 229 -5.73 -17.86 12.69
C LEU A 229 -6.71 -18.47 11.68
N GLU A 230 -6.41 -19.66 11.17
CA GLU A 230 -7.28 -20.42 10.27
C GLU A 230 -8.65 -20.74 10.89
N LYS A 231 -8.69 -21.16 12.16
CA LYS A 231 -9.95 -21.37 12.90
C LYS A 231 -10.74 -20.07 13.07
N VAL A 232 -10.07 -18.96 13.35
CA VAL A 232 -10.73 -17.64 13.48
C VAL A 232 -11.31 -17.20 12.14
N ARG A 233 -10.58 -17.36 11.02
CA ARG A 233 -11.08 -17.07 9.65
C ARG A 233 -12.34 -17.85 9.32
N ILE A 234 -12.38 -19.15 9.65
CA ILE A 234 -13.57 -19.99 9.46
C ILE A 234 -14.74 -19.40 10.29
N ARG A 235 -14.51 -19.09 11.58
CA ARG A 235 -15.52 -18.50 12.46
C ARG A 235 -16.04 -17.13 11.96
N VAL A 236 -15.18 -16.28 11.39
CA VAL A 236 -15.56 -15.00 10.74
C VAL A 236 -16.56 -15.25 9.61
N VAL A 237 -16.27 -16.21 8.72
CA VAL A 237 -17.13 -16.51 7.57
C VAL A 237 -18.45 -17.12 8.03
N GLU A 238 -18.44 -18.05 8.99
CA GLU A 238 -19.65 -18.63 9.59
C GLU A 238 -20.57 -17.58 10.22
N ASP A 239 -20.03 -16.61 10.97
CA ASP A 239 -20.82 -15.54 11.58
C ASP A 239 -21.46 -14.62 10.54
N VAL A 240 -20.72 -14.31 9.47
CA VAL A 240 -21.23 -13.53 8.33
C VAL A 240 -22.34 -14.30 7.60
N GLU A 241 -22.16 -15.60 7.35
CA GLU A 241 -23.17 -16.43 6.69
C GLU A 241 -24.42 -16.65 7.56
N THR A 242 -24.26 -16.77 8.87
CA THR A 242 -25.38 -16.88 9.82
C THR A 242 -26.25 -15.62 9.79
N ARG A 243 -25.63 -14.44 9.81
CA ARG A 243 -26.32 -13.15 9.72
C ARG A 243 -26.95 -12.92 8.35
N LEU A 244 -26.26 -13.27 7.26
CA LEU A 244 -26.80 -13.17 5.89
C LEU A 244 -28.02 -14.07 5.66
N ASN A 245 -28.09 -15.22 6.31
CA ASN A 245 -29.15 -16.22 6.14
C ASN A 245 -30.19 -16.20 7.28
N CYS A 246 -30.24 -15.13 8.09
CA CYS A 246 -31.21 -15.00 9.16
C CYS A 246 -32.67 -15.12 8.66
N VAL A 247 -33.49 -15.86 9.42
CA VAL A 247 -34.95 -15.98 9.23
C VAL A 247 -35.61 -15.75 10.59
N PRO A 248 -36.47 -14.73 10.77
CA PRO A 248 -36.94 -13.76 9.77
C PRO A 248 -35.82 -12.84 9.25
N PHE A 249 -36.06 -12.20 8.10
CA PHE A 249 -35.11 -11.22 7.55
C PHE A 249 -34.94 -10.02 8.48
N SER A 250 -33.69 -9.60 8.66
CA SER A 250 -33.30 -8.44 9.46
C SER A 250 -32.29 -7.60 8.66
N THR A 251 -32.62 -6.33 8.43
CA THR A 251 -31.69 -5.38 7.79
C THR A 251 -30.48 -5.14 8.68
N ALA A 252 -30.68 -5.02 10.01
CA ALA A 252 -29.63 -4.80 10.98
C ALA A 252 -28.60 -5.95 10.97
N ASP A 253 -29.02 -7.20 10.84
CA ASP A 253 -28.11 -8.34 10.76
C ASP A 253 -27.30 -8.32 9.46
N MET A 254 -27.93 -8.01 8.32
CA MET A 254 -27.26 -7.86 7.03
C MET A 254 -26.25 -6.70 7.02
N ASP A 255 -26.61 -5.55 7.58
CA ASP A 255 -25.71 -4.40 7.72
C ASP A 255 -24.56 -4.71 8.68
N SER A 256 -24.81 -5.44 9.78
CA SER A 256 -23.76 -5.90 10.70
C SER A 256 -22.81 -6.90 10.06
N ALA A 257 -23.30 -7.78 9.18
CA ALA A 257 -22.49 -8.73 8.42
C ALA A 257 -21.55 -7.99 7.45
N SER A 258 -22.05 -6.93 6.80
CA SER A 258 -21.27 -6.03 5.95
C SER A 258 -20.20 -5.28 6.74
N ALA A 259 -20.55 -4.69 7.88
CA ALA A 259 -19.59 -4.01 8.75
C ALA A 259 -18.48 -4.97 9.25
N LEU A 260 -18.85 -6.20 9.64
CA LEU A 260 -17.93 -7.22 10.11
C LEU A 260 -16.95 -7.65 9.00
N ILE A 261 -17.45 -8.03 7.83
CA ILE A 261 -16.58 -8.55 6.76
C ILE A 261 -15.68 -7.46 6.16
N ASN A 262 -16.15 -6.22 6.06
CA ASN A 262 -15.32 -5.10 5.63
C ASN A 262 -14.19 -4.82 6.63
N ARG A 263 -14.48 -4.88 7.95
CA ARG A 263 -13.43 -4.76 8.98
C ARG A 263 -12.42 -5.91 8.92
N ALA A 264 -12.85 -7.14 8.67
CA ALA A 264 -11.97 -8.29 8.48
C ALA A 264 -11.09 -8.13 7.21
N GLY A 265 -11.69 -7.73 6.08
CA GLY A 265 -10.97 -7.53 4.80
C GLY A 265 -9.96 -6.38 4.81
N LEU A 266 -10.10 -5.40 5.71
CA LEU A 266 -9.08 -4.36 5.96
C LEU A 266 -7.87 -4.85 6.76
N ARG A 267 -7.94 -6.06 7.33
CA ARG A 267 -6.91 -6.64 8.21
C ARG A 267 -6.29 -7.90 7.64
N ASP A 268 -7.05 -8.68 6.90
CA ASP A 268 -6.66 -9.97 6.36
C ASP A 268 -6.96 -10.05 4.86
N THR A 269 -5.94 -10.42 4.08
CA THR A 269 -6.01 -10.58 2.63
C THR A 269 -6.32 -12.02 2.21
N ASP A 270 -6.76 -12.88 3.13
CA ASP A 270 -7.13 -14.26 2.80
C ASP A 270 -8.27 -14.35 1.77
N THR A 271 -8.11 -15.30 0.85
CA THR A 271 -9.04 -15.49 -0.27
C THR A 271 -10.47 -15.82 0.18
N ARG A 272 -10.68 -16.39 1.36
CA ARG A 272 -12.02 -16.70 1.89
C ARG A 272 -12.72 -15.45 2.40
N ILE A 273 -11.99 -14.54 3.05
CA ILE A 273 -12.50 -13.26 3.52
C ILE A 273 -12.86 -12.38 2.32
N ILE A 274 -12.01 -12.32 1.29
CA ILE A 274 -12.31 -11.60 0.04
C ILE A 274 -13.57 -12.16 -0.64
N LYS A 275 -13.67 -13.49 -0.82
CA LYS A 275 -14.87 -14.13 -1.39
C LYS A 275 -16.13 -13.92 -0.54
N ALA A 276 -16.01 -13.92 0.79
CA ALA A 276 -17.11 -13.62 1.68
C ALA A 276 -17.56 -12.15 1.56
N MET A 277 -16.62 -11.20 1.41
CA MET A 277 -16.92 -9.79 1.17
C MET A 277 -17.65 -9.58 -0.17
N GLU A 278 -17.17 -10.21 -1.26
CA GLU A 278 -17.86 -10.22 -2.56
C GLU A 278 -19.28 -10.80 -2.45
N LYS A 279 -19.42 -11.93 -1.73
CA LYS A 279 -20.72 -12.57 -1.46
C LYS A 279 -21.66 -11.63 -0.70
N VAL A 280 -21.22 -10.99 0.39
CA VAL A 280 -22.02 -10.01 1.14
C VAL A 280 -22.46 -8.85 0.25
N ASN A 281 -21.53 -8.24 -0.50
CA ASN A 281 -21.84 -7.12 -1.39
C ASN A 281 -22.85 -7.50 -2.48
N ARG A 282 -22.74 -8.70 -3.06
CA ARG A 282 -23.71 -9.24 -4.01
C ARG A 282 -25.06 -9.52 -3.36
N GLU A 283 -25.11 -10.08 -2.16
CA GLU A 283 -26.34 -10.31 -1.41
C GLU A 283 -27.06 -8.98 -1.12
N MET A 284 -26.37 -7.99 -0.54
CA MET A 284 -26.92 -6.66 -0.27
C MET A 284 -27.50 -6.00 -1.52
N ALA A 285 -26.88 -6.19 -2.69
CA ALA A 285 -27.34 -5.61 -3.95
C ALA A 285 -28.75 -6.10 -4.35
N TYR A 286 -29.11 -7.35 -4.05
CA TYR A 286 -30.47 -7.86 -4.31
C TYR A 286 -31.53 -7.19 -3.44
N PHE A 287 -31.20 -6.70 -2.24
CA PHE A 287 -32.14 -6.00 -1.35
C PHE A 287 -32.29 -4.51 -1.67
N LYS A 288 -31.47 -3.96 -2.58
CA LYS A 288 -31.55 -2.56 -3.01
C LYS A 288 -32.60 -2.37 -4.11
N PHE A 289 -33.87 -2.45 -3.72
CA PHE A 289 -34.99 -2.09 -4.59
C PHE A 289 -36.02 -1.23 -3.84
N VAL A 290 -36.81 -0.47 -4.59
CA VAL A 290 -37.85 0.41 -4.07
C VAL A 290 -39.15 0.13 -4.81
N LEU A 291 -40.23 -0.10 -4.06
CA LEU A 291 -41.59 -0.20 -4.61
C LEU A 291 -42.06 1.21 -4.98
N THR A 292 -42.16 1.50 -6.28
CA THR A 292 -42.48 2.82 -6.82
C THR A 292 -43.97 3.02 -7.04
N GLY A 293 -44.70 1.96 -7.42
CA GLY A 293 -46.13 2.01 -7.67
C GLY A 293 -46.81 0.64 -7.57
N ILE A 294 -48.12 0.66 -7.33
CA ILE A 294 -49.00 -0.49 -7.35
C ILE A 294 -50.19 -0.15 -8.23
N ASN A 295 -50.48 -0.97 -9.23
CA ASN A 295 -51.69 -0.90 -10.03
C ASN A 295 -52.69 -1.95 -9.51
N GLN A 296 -53.69 -1.50 -8.77
CA GLN A 296 -54.70 -2.39 -8.17
C GLN A 296 -55.68 -2.96 -9.21
N GLU A 297 -55.88 -2.30 -10.35
CA GLU A 297 -56.77 -2.77 -11.42
C GLU A 297 -56.12 -3.92 -12.22
N ALA A 298 -54.82 -3.80 -12.49
CA ALA A 298 -54.03 -4.82 -13.18
C ALA A 298 -53.47 -5.92 -12.25
N GLY A 299 -53.50 -5.72 -10.93
CA GLY A 299 -52.89 -6.64 -9.97
C GLY A 299 -51.36 -6.69 -10.07
N THR A 300 -50.72 -5.57 -10.41
CA THR A 300 -49.25 -5.50 -10.64
C THR A 300 -48.57 -4.47 -9.73
N ALA A 301 -47.29 -4.72 -9.44
CA ALA A 301 -46.43 -3.85 -8.66
C ALA A 301 -45.15 -3.52 -9.42
N THR A 302 -44.77 -2.25 -9.43
CA THR A 302 -43.58 -1.75 -10.13
C THR A 302 -42.48 -1.43 -9.13
N PHE A 303 -41.28 -1.96 -9.39
CA PHE A 303 -40.11 -1.84 -8.56
C PHE A 303 -38.96 -1.20 -9.32
N ARG A 304 -38.36 -0.16 -8.73
CA ARG A 304 -37.08 0.37 -9.17
C ARG A 304 -35.94 -0.44 -8.54
N LEU A 305 -35.09 -0.99 -9.39
CA LEU A 305 -33.95 -1.82 -9.03
C LEU A 305 -32.68 -0.97 -8.96
N ASN A 306 -32.00 -0.97 -7.81
CA ASN A 306 -30.69 -0.34 -7.59
C ASN A 306 -29.60 -1.41 -7.42
N ASN A 307 -29.69 -2.50 -8.20
CA ASN A 307 -28.76 -3.62 -8.20
C ASN A 307 -27.80 -3.51 -9.40
N PRO A 308 -26.50 -3.20 -9.19
CA PRO A 308 -25.54 -3.04 -10.30
C PRO A 308 -25.21 -4.35 -11.04
N ASN A 309 -25.64 -5.50 -10.52
CA ASN A 309 -25.44 -6.80 -11.16
C ASN A 309 -26.53 -7.14 -12.19
N LEU A 310 -27.57 -6.32 -12.31
CA LEU A 310 -28.67 -6.49 -13.25
C LEU A 310 -28.66 -5.34 -14.27
N ALA A 311 -28.98 -5.64 -15.53
CA ALA A 311 -29.12 -4.63 -16.57
C ALA A 311 -30.42 -3.81 -16.41
N GLU A 312 -31.47 -4.45 -15.89
CA GLU A 312 -32.78 -3.84 -15.65
C GLU A 312 -32.75 -2.91 -14.44
N ARG A 313 -33.31 -1.71 -14.61
CA ARG A 313 -33.42 -0.69 -13.56
C ARG A 313 -34.84 -0.57 -12.99
N GLU A 314 -35.81 -1.18 -13.65
CA GLU A 314 -37.21 -1.17 -13.27
C GLU A 314 -37.85 -2.47 -13.76
N GLN A 315 -38.62 -3.12 -12.89
CA GLN A 315 -39.31 -4.37 -13.17
C GLN A 315 -40.75 -4.25 -12.65
N THR A 316 -41.74 -4.59 -13.47
CA THR A 316 -43.14 -4.73 -13.04
C THR A 316 -43.45 -6.22 -12.93
N VAL A 317 -44.08 -6.61 -11.83
CA VAL A 317 -44.38 -8.01 -11.50
C VAL A 317 -45.80 -8.19 -10.98
N SER A 318 -46.40 -9.35 -11.27
CA SER A 318 -47.70 -9.80 -10.76
C SER A 318 -47.57 -10.81 -9.61
N GLU A 319 -48.68 -11.23 -8.98
CA GLU A 319 -48.65 -12.28 -7.95
C GLU A 319 -48.23 -13.64 -8.54
N GLY A 320 -47.23 -14.29 -7.90
CA GLY A 320 -46.62 -15.54 -8.37
C GLY A 320 -45.35 -15.36 -9.21
N GLU A 321 -45.06 -14.16 -9.71
CA GLU A 321 -43.85 -13.87 -10.47
C GLU A 321 -42.60 -13.63 -9.59
N LEU A 322 -41.42 -13.67 -10.23
CA LEU A 322 -40.12 -13.46 -9.58
C LEU A 322 -39.56 -12.06 -9.85
N LEU A 323 -39.46 -11.27 -8.78
CA LEU A 323 -38.68 -10.04 -8.75
C LEU A 323 -37.18 -10.40 -8.68
N GLN A 324 -36.36 -9.84 -9.59
CA GLN A 324 -34.93 -10.10 -9.73
C GLN A 324 -34.55 -11.60 -9.78
N GLU A 325 -35.41 -12.43 -10.40
CA GLU A 325 -35.26 -13.91 -10.48
C GLU A 325 -35.15 -14.64 -9.12
N ARG A 326 -35.46 -13.95 -8.01
CA ARG A 326 -35.14 -14.42 -6.65
C ARG A 326 -36.30 -14.32 -5.67
N PHE A 327 -37.03 -13.21 -5.69
CA PHE A 327 -38.06 -12.94 -4.71
C PHE A 327 -39.43 -13.20 -5.33
N ILE A 328 -40.13 -14.24 -4.88
CA ILE A 328 -41.47 -14.54 -5.38
C ILE A 328 -42.48 -13.59 -4.75
N VAL A 329 -43.32 -12.97 -5.58
CA VAL A 329 -44.44 -12.13 -5.14
C VAL A 329 -45.55 -13.01 -4.59
N LYS A 330 -45.84 -12.90 -3.29
CA LYS A 330 -46.89 -13.67 -2.62
C LYS A 330 -48.20 -12.94 -2.45
N LYS A 331 -48.14 -11.61 -2.30
CA LYS A 331 -49.32 -10.77 -2.17
C LYS A 331 -49.01 -9.31 -2.48
N ILE A 332 -49.83 -8.69 -3.31
CA ILE A 332 -49.85 -7.25 -3.58
C ILE A 332 -51.01 -6.67 -2.75
N GLY A 333 -50.68 -5.83 -1.77
CA GLY A 333 -51.64 -5.04 -1.00
C GLY A 333 -51.83 -3.64 -1.58
N GLN A 334 -52.56 -2.76 -0.88
CA GLN A 334 -52.78 -1.39 -1.36
C GLN A 334 -51.49 -0.53 -1.37
N ASN A 335 -50.66 -0.67 -0.33
CA ASN A 335 -49.44 0.13 -0.11
C ASN A 335 -48.19 -0.74 0.16
N PHE A 336 -48.29 -2.06 -0.01
CA PHE A 336 -47.22 -3.00 0.30
C PHE A 336 -47.22 -4.20 -0.64
N VAL A 337 -46.07 -4.85 -0.79
CA VAL A 337 -45.93 -6.15 -1.45
C VAL A 337 -45.22 -7.11 -0.51
N ARG A 338 -45.80 -8.28 -0.28
CA ARG A 338 -45.17 -9.39 0.44
C ARG A 338 -44.39 -10.25 -0.55
N LEU A 339 -43.11 -10.40 -0.28
CA LEU A 339 -42.14 -11.15 -1.07
C LEU A 339 -41.61 -12.31 -0.23
N GLU A 340 -41.18 -13.40 -0.89
CA GLU A 340 -40.43 -14.49 -0.25
C GLU A 340 -39.12 -14.74 -1.01
N ASP A 341 -38.01 -14.85 -0.30
CA ASP A 341 -36.70 -15.17 -0.88
C ASP A 341 -36.61 -16.68 -1.12
N VAL A 342 -36.62 -17.10 -2.39
CA VAL A 342 -36.55 -18.51 -2.79
C VAL A 342 -35.17 -19.12 -2.47
N LYS A 343 -34.13 -18.29 -2.31
CA LYS A 343 -32.76 -18.73 -2.02
C LYS A 343 -32.53 -19.11 -0.56
N VAL A 344 -33.28 -18.52 0.38
CA VAL A 344 -33.03 -18.66 1.82
C VAL A 344 -34.28 -19.19 2.53
N THR A 345 -34.17 -20.43 3.00
CA THR A 345 -35.16 -21.10 3.84
C THR A 345 -34.61 -21.32 5.24
N SER A 346 -35.51 -21.36 6.23
CA SER A 346 -35.16 -21.74 7.60
C SER A 346 -34.80 -23.23 7.68
N PRO A 347 -34.16 -23.70 8.76
CA PRO A 347 -33.94 -25.14 9.01
C PRO A 347 -35.24 -25.97 9.03
N ALA A 348 -36.40 -25.33 9.26
CA ALA A 348 -37.72 -25.94 9.21
C ALA A 348 -38.39 -25.84 7.82
N GLY A 349 -37.66 -25.42 6.79
CA GLY A 349 -38.16 -25.27 5.41
C GLY A 349 -39.03 -24.04 5.16
N SER A 350 -39.17 -23.12 6.13
CA SER A 350 -39.98 -21.90 5.96
C SER A 350 -39.21 -20.86 5.12
N PRO A 351 -39.79 -20.29 4.06
CA PRO A 351 -39.12 -19.29 3.24
C PRO A 351 -38.91 -17.97 4.00
N ARG A 352 -37.84 -17.25 3.67
CA ARG A 352 -37.58 -15.94 4.28
C ARG A 352 -38.49 -14.87 3.70
N THR A 353 -39.48 -14.45 4.50
CA THR A 353 -40.45 -13.41 4.14
C THR A 353 -39.87 -12.00 4.20
N LEU A 354 -40.27 -11.17 3.26
CA LEU A 354 -39.89 -9.77 3.08
C LEU A 354 -41.15 -8.93 2.83
N MET A 355 -41.11 -7.64 3.14
CA MET A 355 -42.21 -6.71 2.89
C MET A 355 -41.66 -5.41 2.32
N ALA A 356 -41.97 -5.14 1.05
CA ALA A 356 -41.76 -3.83 0.45
C ALA A 356 -42.97 -2.94 0.74
N ARG A 357 -42.75 -1.64 0.93
CA ARG A 357 -43.81 -0.63 1.10
C ARG A 357 -43.58 0.52 0.13
N VAL A 358 -44.65 1.11 -0.38
CA VAL A 358 -44.59 2.33 -1.18
C VAL A 358 -43.99 3.42 -0.30
N MET A 359 -42.93 4.09 -0.76
CA MET A 359 -42.34 5.20 0.00
C MET A 359 -43.25 6.42 -0.08
N SER A 360 -43.96 6.71 1.01
CA SER A 360 -44.59 8.01 1.21
C SER A 360 -43.49 9.08 1.26
N PRO A 361 -43.64 10.23 0.57
CA PRO A 361 -42.71 11.34 0.75
C PRO A 361 -42.71 11.77 2.22
N VAL A 362 -41.53 11.95 2.80
CA VAL A 362 -41.40 12.56 4.12
C VAL A 362 -41.91 13.99 4.01
N ALA A 363 -43.09 14.25 4.57
CA ALA A 363 -43.61 15.61 4.67
C ALA A 363 -42.60 16.44 5.48
N ALA A 364 -42.12 17.53 4.88
CA ALA A 364 -41.29 18.50 5.59
C ALA A 364 -42.18 19.23 6.61
N ASN A 365 -42.03 18.87 7.88
CA ASN A 365 -42.54 19.60 9.04
C ASN A 365 -41.46 20.57 9.55
#